data_AF-N8Y9T1-F1
#
_entry.id   AF-N8Y9T1-F1
#
_cell.length_a   1.000
_cell.length_b   1.000
_cell.length_c   1.000
_cell.angle_alpha   90.00
_cell.angle_beta   90.00
_cell.angle_gamma   90.00
#
_symmetry.space_group_name_H-M   'P 1'
#
loop_
_entity.id
_entity.type
_entity.pdbx_description
1 polymer ?
#
loop_
_entity_poly.entity_id
_entity_poly.type
_entity_poly.pdbx_seq_one_letter_code
_entity_poly.pdbx_strand_id
1 'polypeptide(L)'
;MKKYLHLVIYSFFFLSTISFACEPASVDWDLIMKDYDLNKDQKISQHEFSHIQNFVPYEWPSSMQFQGKEGHTKLFKYLDQNNDGQLSQQELYEVYNLLPNPCAGWPWK
;
A
#
# COMPACT_ATOMS: atom_id res chain seq x y z
N MET A 1 18.84 -25.93 -60.28
CA MET A 1 17.53 -25.41 -59.85
C MET A 1 17.05 -26.19 -58.64
N LYS A 2 17.11 -25.57 -57.47
CA LYS A 2 16.22 -25.73 -56.30
C LYS A 2 16.89 -24.95 -55.16
N LYS A 3 16.57 -23.66 -55.13
CA LYS A 3 16.73 -22.78 -53.97
C LYS A 3 15.83 -23.33 -52.85
N TYR A 4 15.94 -22.79 -51.63
CA TYR A 4 15.09 -23.07 -50.46
C TYR A 4 15.55 -24.24 -49.56
N LEU A 5 16.55 -23.99 -48.72
CA LEU A 5 16.53 -24.51 -47.35
C LEU A 5 17.29 -23.59 -46.39
N HIS A 6 17.00 -22.29 -46.45
CA HIS A 6 17.31 -21.34 -45.39
C HIS A 6 15.98 -20.80 -44.88
N LEU A 7 15.29 -21.52 -44.00
CA LEU A 7 14.09 -21.01 -43.33
C LEU A 7 13.63 -21.90 -42.16
N VAL A 8 14.51 -22.18 -41.20
CA VAL A 8 14.07 -22.61 -39.85
C VAL A 8 14.88 -21.89 -38.77
N ILE A 9 15.30 -20.66 -39.05
CA ILE A 9 15.75 -19.71 -38.04
C ILE A 9 14.74 -18.58 -38.16
N TYR A 10 13.59 -18.66 -37.52
CA TYR A 10 12.77 -17.50 -37.16
C TYR A 10 11.55 -18.01 -36.42
N SER A 11 11.26 -17.37 -35.28
CA SER A 11 10.03 -17.51 -34.51
C SER A 11 9.96 -18.65 -33.49
N PHE A 12 10.85 -18.60 -32.50
CA PHE A 12 10.39 -18.74 -31.12
C PHE A 12 10.47 -17.35 -30.48
N PHE A 13 9.58 -16.46 -30.91
CA PHE A 13 9.32 -15.25 -30.14
C PHE A 13 8.72 -15.72 -28.81
N PHE A 14 9.50 -15.55 -27.75
CA PHE A 14 9.04 -15.62 -26.38
C PHE A 14 7.83 -14.71 -26.24
N LEU A 15 6.63 -15.29 -26.28
CA LEU A 15 5.44 -14.67 -25.71
C LEU A 15 5.55 -14.81 -24.20
N SER A 16 6.52 -14.12 -23.60
CA SER A 16 6.43 -13.78 -22.19
C SER A 16 5.29 -12.78 -22.09
N THR A 17 4.08 -13.28 -21.84
CA THR A 17 2.98 -12.45 -21.36
C THR A 17 3.53 -11.66 -20.18
N ILE A 18 3.62 -10.34 -20.32
CA ILE A 18 3.91 -9.48 -19.19
C ILE A 18 2.71 -9.63 -18.26
N SER A 19 2.82 -10.53 -17.27
CA SER A 19 1.94 -10.52 -16.12
C SER A 19 2.29 -9.26 -15.35
N PHE A 20 1.55 -8.18 -15.62
CA PHE A 20 1.46 -7.12 -14.63
C PHE A 20 0.86 -7.79 -13.40
N ALA A 21 1.61 -7.88 -12.31
CA ALA A 21 1.07 -8.26 -11.02
C ALA A 21 0.86 -6.94 -10.28
N CYS A 22 -0.38 -6.65 -9.90
CA CYS A 22 -0.65 -5.55 -8.99
C CYS A 22 -0.45 -6.10 -7.57
N GLU A 23 0.76 -5.94 -7.05
CA GLU A 23 1.05 -6.20 -5.65
C GLU A 23 0.71 -4.94 -4.85
N PRO A 24 -0.03 -5.05 -3.74
CA PRO A 24 -0.26 -3.89 -2.89
C PRO A 24 1.09 -3.36 -2.40
N ALA A 25 1.44 -2.13 -2.78
CA ALA A 25 2.60 -1.49 -2.18
C ALA A 25 2.33 -1.25 -0.70
N SER A 26 3.32 -1.49 0.14
CA SER A 26 3.27 -1.09 1.55
C SER A 26 2.95 0.40 1.65
N VAL A 27 2.35 0.82 2.77
CA VAL A 27 2.17 2.24 3.07
C VAL A 27 3.47 3.00 2.84
N ASP A 28 3.40 4.16 2.19
CA ASP A 28 4.55 5.01 1.94
C ASP A 28 4.97 5.71 3.25
N TRP A 29 5.81 5.01 4.02
CA TRP A 29 6.33 5.48 5.29
C TRP A 29 7.08 6.81 5.14
N ASP A 30 7.94 6.92 4.13
CA ASP A 30 8.75 8.11 3.93
C ASP A 30 7.88 9.35 3.64
N LEU A 31 6.79 9.17 2.88
CA LEU A 31 5.80 10.23 2.67
C LEU A 31 5.08 10.62 3.96
N ILE A 32 4.63 9.64 4.75
CA ILE A 32 3.97 9.90 6.04
C ILE A 32 4.89 10.68 6.98
N MET A 33 6.14 10.25 7.12
CA MET A 33 7.10 10.93 7.99
C MET A 33 7.43 12.33 7.50
N LYS A 34 7.59 12.51 6.19
CA LYS A 34 7.85 13.83 5.62
C LYS A 34 6.71 14.83 5.90
N ASP A 35 5.47 14.38 5.83
CA ASP A 35 4.30 15.26 5.87
C ASP A 35 3.69 15.40 7.27
N TYR A 36 3.89 14.42 8.16
CA TYR A 36 3.19 14.34 9.45
C TYR A 36 4.08 14.20 10.69
N ASP A 37 5.34 13.77 10.58
CA ASP A 37 6.27 13.76 11.73
C ASP A 37 6.78 15.19 12.00
N LEU A 38 6.02 15.93 12.81
CA LEU A 38 6.26 17.34 13.07
C LEU A 38 7.42 17.55 14.04
N ASN A 39 7.55 16.65 15.02
CA ASN A 39 8.57 16.74 16.05
C ASN A 39 9.88 16.03 15.67
N LYS A 40 9.90 15.28 14.55
CA LYS A 40 11.04 14.56 13.98
C LYS A 40 11.59 13.46 14.88
N ASP A 41 10.71 12.80 15.62
CA ASP A 41 11.08 11.70 16.54
C ASP A 41 11.07 10.31 15.88
N GLN A 42 10.82 10.25 14.58
CA GLN A 42 10.72 9.02 13.79
C GLN A 42 9.53 8.12 14.16
N LYS A 43 8.55 8.67 14.86
CA LYS A 43 7.29 8.01 15.19
C LYS A 43 6.12 8.93 14.84
N ILE A 44 4.90 8.39 14.89
CA ILE A 44 3.69 9.19 14.68
C ILE A 44 2.88 9.19 15.96
N SER A 45 2.80 10.34 16.62
CA SER A 45 1.95 10.53 17.79
C SER A 45 0.46 10.57 17.41
N GLN A 46 -0.43 10.39 18.40
CA GLN A 46 -1.88 10.51 18.17
C GLN A 46 -2.27 11.88 17.61
N HIS A 47 -1.58 12.95 18.02
CA HIS A 47 -1.82 14.30 17.52
C HIS A 47 -1.48 14.40 16.03
N GLU A 48 -0.30 13.91 15.62
CA GLU A 48 0.13 13.90 14.23
C GLU A 48 -0.77 13.01 13.36
N PHE A 49 -1.15 11.85 13.88
CA PHE A 49 -2.06 10.92 13.21
C PHE A 49 -3.42 11.53 12.90
N SER A 50 -3.92 12.44 13.76
CA SER A 50 -5.22 13.09 13.57
C SER A 50 -5.32 13.94 12.29
N HIS A 51 -4.19 14.26 11.67
CA HIS A 51 -4.10 15.02 10.43
C HIS A 51 -3.98 14.12 9.18
N ILE A 52 -3.72 12.83 9.36
CA ILE A 52 -3.58 11.89 8.24
C ILE A 52 -4.94 11.69 7.58
N GLN A 53 -4.99 11.92 6.28
CA GLN A 53 -6.20 11.75 5.50
C GLN A 53 -6.27 10.37 4.84
N ASN A 54 -5.14 9.87 4.32
CA ASN A 54 -5.02 8.61 3.58
C ASN A 54 -3.62 8.01 3.80
N PHE A 55 -3.45 6.73 3.44
CA PHE A 55 -2.19 6.00 3.59
C PHE A 55 -1.72 5.50 2.23
N VAL A 56 -1.12 6.35 1.38
CA VAL A 56 -0.73 5.96 0.00
C VAL A 56 -0.02 4.60 0.00
N PRO A 57 -0.44 3.63 -0.83
CA PRO A 57 -1.47 3.68 -1.91
C PRO A 57 -2.93 3.44 -1.47
N TYR A 58 -3.19 3.30 -0.18
CA TYR A 58 -4.50 3.01 0.39
C TYR A 58 -5.31 4.27 0.72
N GLU A 59 -6.61 4.19 0.49
CA GLU A 59 -7.59 5.18 0.94
C GLU A 59 -7.96 4.96 2.42
N TRP A 60 -8.49 5.99 3.08
CA TRP A 60 -9.01 5.87 4.44
C TRP A 60 -10.05 4.74 4.56
N PRO A 61 -10.03 3.94 5.64
CA PRO A 61 -10.94 2.81 5.78
C PRO A 61 -12.41 3.23 5.73
N SER A 62 -13.16 2.72 4.76
CA SER A 62 -14.60 2.96 4.60
C SER A 62 -15.47 2.22 5.63
N SER A 63 -14.87 1.34 6.44
CA SER A 63 -15.57 0.61 7.50
C SER A 63 -16.17 1.57 8.53
N MET A 64 -17.46 1.39 8.86
CA MET A 64 -18.21 2.28 9.77
C MET A 64 -17.54 2.50 11.13
N GLN A 65 -16.73 1.54 11.60
CA GLN A 65 -16.00 1.64 12.86
C GLN A 65 -14.96 2.78 12.90
N PHE A 66 -14.35 3.11 11.75
CA PHE A 66 -13.31 4.15 11.61
C PHE A 66 -13.83 5.42 10.92
N GLN A 67 -15.15 5.56 10.82
CA GLN A 67 -15.81 6.73 10.23
C GLN A 67 -16.26 7.71 11.32
N GLY A 68 -16.44 8.98 10.93
CA GLY A 68 -16.89 10.05 11.81
C GLY A 68 -15.82 10.58 12.76
N LYS A 69 -16.25 11.37 13.75
CA LYS A 69 -15.37 12.18 14.62
C LYS A 69 -14.29 11.37 15.36
N GLU A 70 -14.59 10.11 15.69
CA GLU A 70 -13.69 9.24 16.46
C GLU A 70 -12.87 8.28 15.57
N GLY A 71 -12.96 8.42 14.24
CA GLY A 71 -12.33 7.52 13.28
C GLY A 71 -10.83 7.40 13.49
N HIS A 72 -10.13 8.55 13.50
CA HIS A 72 -8.69 8.63 13.74
C HIS A 72 -8.29 8.02 15.08
N THR A 73 -8.99 8.37 16.16
CA THR A 73 -8.71 7.85 17.50
C THR A 73 -8.82 6.32 17.55
N LYS A 74 -9.86 5.76 16.92
CA LYS A 74 -10.07 4.30 16.91
C LYS A 74 -9.04 3.58 16.06
N LEU A 75 -8.72 4.12 14.89
CA LEU A 75 -7.71 3.53 14.01
C LEU A 75 -6.32 3.59 14.65
N PHE A 76 -5.97 4.73 15.25
CA PHE A 76 -4.73 4.88 16.01
C PHE A 76 -4.59 3.81 17.09
N LYS A 77 -5.61 3.67 17.95
CA LYS A 77 -5.63 2.66 19.03
C LYS A 77 -5.59 1.23 18.51
N TYR A 78 -6.10 0.98 17.32
CA TYR A 78 -6.02 -0.34 16.70
C TYR A 78 -4.59 -0.66 16.26
N LEU A 79 -3.88 0.32 15.71
CA LEU A 79 -2.53 0.17 15.19
C LEU A 79 -1.46 0.21 16.30
N ASP A 80 -1.68 0.98 17.38
CA ASP A 80 -0.81 1.08 18.55
C ASP A 80 -0.85 -0.21 19.39
N GLN A 81 -0.23 -1.27 18.86
CA GLN A 81 -0.27 -2.61 19.45
C GLN A 81 0.47 -2.67 20.79
N ASN A 82 1.58 -1.94 20.89
CA ASN A 82 2.39 -1.93 22.10
C ASN A 82 1.84 -0.94 23.16
N ASN A 83 0.85 -0.11 22.81
CA ASN A 83 0.22 0.90 23.65
C ASN A 83 1.22 1.94 24.21
N ASP A 84 2.25 2.30 23.44
CA ASP A 84 3.22 3.32 23.81
C ASP A 84 2.75 4.74 23.47
N GLY A 85 1.59 4.87 22.83
CA GLY A 85 0.97 6.14 22.47
C GLY A 85 1.56 6.76 21.20
N GLN A 86 2.35 6.01 20.44
CA GLN A 86 2.95 6.40 19.18
C GLN A 86 2.92 5.22 18.20
N LEU A 87 2.91 5.50 16.89
CA LEU A 87 3.00 4.45 15.88
C LEU A 87 4.43 4.39 15.34
N SER A 88 5.03 3.22 15.48
CA SER A 88 6.22 2.83 14.74
C SER A 88 5.90 2.52 13.28
N GLN A 89 6.95 2.44 12.45
CA GLN A 89 6.83 2.02 11.05
C GLN A 89 6.16 0.64 10.93
N GLN A 90 6.52 -0.29 11.80
CA GLN A 90 5.96 -1.64 11.83
C GLN A 90 4.47 -1.64 12.15
N GLU A 91 4.05 -0.84 13.15
CA GLU A 91 2.64 -0.70 13.53
C GLU A 91 1.82 -0.04 12.43
N LEU A 92 2.37 0.96 11.74
CA LEU A 92 1.68 1.59 10.62
C LEU A 92 1.52 0.63 9.43
N TYR A 93 2.46 -0.30 9.22
CA TYR A 93 2.30 -1.30 8.17
C TYR A 93 1.11 -2.21 8.38
N GLU A 94 0.72 -2.51 9.62
CA GLU A 94 -0.44 -3.37 9.94
C GLU A 94 -1.78 -2.84 9.34
N VAL A 95 -1.81 -1.61 8.85
CA VAL A 95 -2.88 -1.08 8.00
C VAL A 95 -3.26 -2.02 6.84
N TYR A 96 -2.33 -2.80 6.27
CA TYR A 96 -2.66 -3.76 5.21
C TYR A 96 -3.63 -4.87 5.66
N ASN A 97 -3.68 -5.20 6.95
CA ASN A 97 -4.62 -6.16 7.51
C ASN A 97 -6.04 -5.59 7.62
N LEU A 98 -6.17 -4.25 7.63
CA LEU A 98 -7.41 -3.53 7.77
C LEU A 98 -8.00 -3.06 6.44
N LEU A 99 -7.14 -2.60 5.53
CA LEU A 99 -7.57 -1.94 4.31
C LEU A 99 -7.68 -2.92 3.15
N PRO A 100 -8.72 -2.79 2.31
CA PRO A 100 -8.81 -3.61 1.11
C PRO A 100 -7.55 -3.39 0.27
N ASN A 101 -7.03 -4.48 -0.28
CA ASN A 101 -5.91 -4.42 -1.23
C ASN A 101 -6.27 -3.41 -2.35
N PRO A 102 -5.47 -2.36 -2.60
CA PRO A 102 -5.73 -1.37 -3.65
C PRO A 102 -5.83 -1.99 -5.05
N CYS A 103 -5.26 -3.18 -5.23
CA CYS A 103 -5.33 -3.99 -6.44
C CYS A 103 -6.53 -4.95 -6.49
N ALA A 104 -7.40 -4.96 -5.48
CA ALA A 104 -8.55 -5.85 -5.44
C ALA A 104 -9.47 -5.59 -6.65
N GLY A 105 -9.64 -6.61 -7.49
CA GLY A 105 -10.44 -6.56 -8.71
C GLY A 105 -9.66 -6.31 -10.00
N TRP A 106 -8.34 -6.13 -9.93
CA TRP A 106 -7.47 -6.04 -11.10
C TRP A 106 -7.05 -7.42 -11.64
N PRO A 107 -6.92 -7.62 -12.99
CA PRO A 107 -7.47 -6.79 -14.05
C PRO A 107 -8.96 -7.07 -14.18
N TRP A 108 -9.78 -6.02 -14.24
CA TRP A 108 -11.24 -6.12 -14.19
C TRP A 108 -11.80 -7.01 -15.32
N LYS A 109 -12.95 -7.65 -15.06
CA LYS A 109 -13.76 -8.40 -16.04
C LYS A 109 -14.20 -7.54 -17.22
#